data_AF-A0A9E4M4U6-F1
#
_entry.id   AF-A0A9E4M4U6-F1
#
_cell.length_a   1.000
_cell.length_b   1.000
_cell.length_c   1.000
_cell.angle_alpha   90.00
_cell.angle_beta   90.00
_cell.angle_gamma   90.00
#
_symmetry.space_group_name_H-M   'P 1'
#
loop_
_entity.id
_entity.type
_entity.pdbx_description
1 polymer ?
#
loop_
_entity_poly.entity_id
_entity_poly.type
_entity_poly.pdbx_seq_one_letter_code
_entity_poly.pdbx_strand_id
1 'polypeptide(L)' 'MKALRRKSHSADPSDHKQVGGIVALALAALTIFEYLVAIVSFPPVLVWLLAAAAAKAWLIAEFFMHISQVRSERRI' A
#
# COMPACT_ATOMS: atom_id res chain seq x y z
N MET A 1 -13.25 25.86 -39.93
CA MET A 1 -12.23 25.86 -38.86
C MET A 1 -12.88 25.41 -37.54
N LYS A 2 -12.92 24.09 -37.28
CA LYS A 2 -13.43 23.51 -36.03
C LYS A 2 -12.26 23.39 -35.06
N ALA A 3 -12.22 24.26 -34.06
CA ALA A 3 -11.23 24.20 -32.99
C ALA A 3 -11.40 22.87 -32.23
N LEU A 4 -10.43 21.97 -32.42
CA LEU A 4 -10.34 20.73 -31.67
C LEU A 4 -9.99 21.09 -30.22
N ARG A 5 -11.04 21.19 -29.40
CA ARG A 5 -11.01 21.30 -27.95
C ARG A 5 -10.23 20.09 -27.41
N ARG A 6 -8.93 20.27 -27.18
CA ARG A 6 -8.10 19.32 -26.42
C ARG A 6 -8.80 19.10 -25.09
N LYS A 7 -9.43 17.94 -24.92
CA LYS A 7 -9.70 17.38 -23.60
C LYS A 7 -8.32 17.17 -22.99
N SER A 8 -7.89 18.12 -22.17
CA SER A 8 -6.88 17.86 -21.17
C SER A 8 -7.40 16.70 -20.33
N HIS A 9 -6.92 15.50 -20.65
CA HIS A 9 -6.92 14.38 -19.75
C HIS A 9 -6.04 14.82 -18.58
N SER A 10 -6.65 15.57 -17.68
CA SER A 10 -6.12 15.91 -16.37
C SER A 10 -5.98 14.58 -15.67
N ALA A 11 -4.75 14.08 -15.62
CA ALA A 11 -4.39 13.03 -14.68
C ALA A 11 -4.86 13.53 -13.32
N ASP A 12 -5.90 12.88 -12.80
CA ASP A 12 -6.58 13.28 -11.58
C ASP A 12 -5.58 13.22 -10.42
N PRO A 13 -5.27 14.36 -9.75
CA PRO A 13 -4.36 14.37 -8.60
C PRO A 13 -4.89 13.58 -7.39
N SER A 14 -6.11 13.05 -7.46
CA SER A 14 -6.69 12.20 -6.41
C SER A 14 -6.05 10.80 -6.31
N ASP A 15 -5.36 10.32 -7.35
CA ASP A 15 -4.87 8.94 -7.44
C ASP A 15 -3.81 8.62 -6.38
N HIS A 16 -2.97 9.59 -6.01
CA HIS A 16 -1.90 9.41 -5.04
C HIS A 16 -2.42 9.39 -3.58
N LYS A 17 -3.53 10.10 -3.32
CA LYS A 17 -4.21 10.07 -2.00
C LYS A 17 -4.93 8.75 -1.77
N GLN A 18 -5.49 8.14 -2.82
CA GLN A 18 -6.21 6.88 -2.70
C GLN A 18 -5.28 5.72 -2.36
N VAL A 19 -4.07 5.68 -2.93
CA VAL A 19 -3.08 4.63 -2.64
C VAL A 19 -2.70 4.63 -1.15
N GLY A 20 -2.43 5.79 -0.56
CA GLY A 20 -2.13 5.88 0.88
C GLY A 20 -3.27 5.39 1.77
N GLY A 21 -4.53 5.68 1.39
CA GLY A 21 -5.72 5.19 2.09
C GLY A 21 -5.90 3.66 2.00
N ILE A 22 -5.67 3.08 0.82
CA ILE A 22 -5.77 1.63 0.60
C ILE A 22 -4.70 0.88 1.39
N VAL A 23 -3.47 1.41 1.43
CA VAL A 23 -2.35 0.82 2.18
C VAL A 23 -2.62 0.89 3.69
N ALA A 24 -3.14 2.02 4.17
CA ALA A 24 -3.54 2.16 5.58
C ALA A 24 -4.66 1.16 5.96
N LEU A 25 -5.65 0.98 5.08
CA LEU A 25 -6.70 -0.01 5.27
C LEU A 25 -6.15 -1.44 5.29
N ALA A 26 -5.22 -1.77 4.39
CA ALA A 26 -4.55 -3.06 4.34
C ALA A 26 -3.73 -3.35 5.63
N LEU A 27 -2.99 -2.35 6.14
CA LEU A 27 -2.27 -2.46 7.41
C LEU A 27 -3.21 -2.66 8.59
N ALA A 28 -4.34 -1.94 8.61
CA ALA A 28 -5.35 -2.09 9.66
C ALA A 28 -5.97 -3.50 9.64
N ALA A 29 -6.36 -3.99 8.46
CA ALA A 29 -6.91 -5.34 8.30
C ALA A 29 -5.90 -6.42 8.72
N LEU A 30 -4.63 -6.28 8.32
CA LEU A 30 -3.57 -7.21 8.68
C LEU A 30 -3.28 -7.20 10.19
N THR A 31 -3.47 -6.06 10.86
CA THR A 31 -3.33 -5.95 12.31
C THR A 31 -4.49 -6.61 13.06
N ILE A 32 -5.73 -6.46 12.56
CA ILE A 32 -6.90 -7.15 13.12
C ILE A 32 -6.73 -8.66 12.98
N PHE A 33 -6.28 -9.13 11.81
CA PHE A 33 -6.01 -10.56 11.59
C PHE A 33 -4.96 -11.11 12.57
N GLU A 34 -3.87 -10.39 12.78
CA GLU A 34 -2.81 -10.76 13.71
C GLU A 34 -3.31 -10.86 15.15
N TYR A 35 -4.17 -9.92 15.57
CA TYR A 35 -4.82 -9.93 16.88
C TYR A 35 -5.76 -11.14 17.05
N LEU A 36 -6.55 -11.47 16.03
CA LEU A 36 -7.42 -12.65 16.04
C LEU A 36 -6.60 -13.95 16.13
N VAL A 37 -5.52 -14.07 15.35
CA VAL A 37 -4.62 -15.22 15.40
C VAL A 37 -3.99 -15.36 16.79
N ALA A 38 -3.58 -14.25 17.40
CA ALA A 38 -3.02 -14.24 18.75
C ALA A 38 -4.04 -14.70 19.81
N ILE A 39 -5.29 -14.24 19.72
CA ILE A 39 -6.36 -14.66 20.65
C ILE A 39 -6.60 -16.17 20.57
N VAL A 40 -6.68 -16.71 19.35
CA VAL A 40 -7.07 -18.11 19.15
C VAL A 40 -5.93 -19.07 19.50
N SER A 41 -4.69 -18.58 19.65
CA SER A 41 -3.54 -19.34 20.19
C SER A 41 -3.32 -20.69 19.50
N PHE A 42 -3.50 -20.76 18.18
CA PHE A 42 -3.21 -21.97 17.42
C PHE A 42 -1.70 -22.15 17.25
N PRO A 43 -1.09 -23.29 17.65
CA PRO A 43 0.27 -23.62 17.26
C PRO A 43 0.32 -23.85 15.73
N PRO A 44 1.26 -23.24 14.98
CA PRO A 44 2.37 -22.40 15.41
C PRO A 44 2.07 -20.89 15.26
N VAL A 45 1.56 -20.27 16.32
CA VAL A 45 1.18 -18.85 16.34
C VAL A 45 2.36 -17.96 15.94
N LEU A 46 3.58 -18.33 16.35
CA LEU A 46 4.80 -17.59 16.09
C LEU A 46 5.09 -17.45 14.58
N VAL A 47 4.81 -18.49 13.79
CA VAL A 47 5.05 -18.48 12.33
C VAL A 47 4.07 -17.54 11.65
N TRP A 48 2.80 -17.55 12.07
CA TRP A 48 1.78 -16.64 11.53
C TRP A 48 2.04 -15.18 11.90
N LEU A 49 2.47 -14.90 13.13
CA LEU A 49 2.88 -13.56 13.56
C LEU A 49 4.10 -13.08 12.76
N LEU A 50 5.11 -13.92 12.57
CA LEU A 50 6.30 -13.58 11.76
C LEU A 50 5.93 -13.29 10.30
N ALA A 51 5.04 -14.10 9.70
CA ALA A 51 4.56 -13.88 8.34
C ALA A 51 3.77 -12.56 8.22
N ALA A 52 2.90 -12.25 9.19
CA ALA A 52 2.14 -11.00 9.23
C ALA A 52 3.05 -9.78 9.41
N ALA A 53 4.04 -9.86 10.31
CA ALA A 53 5.04 -8.82 10.52
C ALA A 53 5.87 -8.56 9.25
N ALA A 54 6.30 -9.63 8.55
CA ALA A 54 7.01 -9.51 7.28
C ALA A 54 6.16 -8.85 6.19
N ALA A 55 4.88 -9.22 6.08
CA ALA A 55 3.95 -8.61 5.13
C ALA A 55 3.73 -7.11 5.42
N LYS A 56 3.61 -6.70 6.69
CA LYS A 56 3.56 -5.28 7.07
C LYS A 56 4.84 -4.54 6.70
N ALA A 57 6.00 -5.11 7.02
CA ALA A 57 7.29 -4.51 6.71
C ALA A 57 7.47 -4.32 5.19
N TRP A 58 7.09 -5.30 4.37
CA TRP A 58 7.09 -5.19 2.92
C TRP A 58 6.17 -4.06 2.43
N LEU A 59 4.92 -4.01 2.94
CA LEU A 59 3.94 -3.01 2.53
C LEU A 59 4.42 -1.58 2.88
N ILE A 60 5.01 -1.42 4.06
CA ILE A 60 5.61 -0.15 4.50
C ILE A 60 6.83 0.19 3.63
N ALA A 61 7.68 -0.78 3.31
CA ALA A 61 8.86 -0.56 2.47
C ALA A 61 8.52 -0.14 1.03
N GLU A 62 7.48 -0.72 0.42
CA GLU A 62 7.10 -0.40 -0.97
C GLU A 62 6.30 0.92 -1.07
N PHE A 63 5.42 1.19 -0.10
CA PHE A 63 4.48 2.32 -0.19
C PHE A 63 4.85 3.53 0.68
N PHE A 64 5.46 3.34 1.85
CA PHE A 64 5.83 4.44 2.77
C PHE A 64 7.30 4.82 2.68
N MET A 65 8.21 3.86 2.51
CA MET A 65 9.61 4.16 2.22
C MET A 65 9.76 4.43 0.72
N HIS A 66 10.23 5.62 0.38
CA HIS A 66 10.27 6.19 -0.97
C HIS A 66 11.12 5.46 -2.05
N ILE A 67 11.28 4.13 -2.02
CA ILE A 67 11.93 3.39 -3.13
C ILE A 67 11.15 3.54 -4.45
N SER A 68 9.83 3.68 -4.38
CA SER A 68 9.00 3.92 -5.55
C SER A 68 9.21 5.32 -6.16
N GLN A 69 9.46 6.35 -5.34
CA GLN A 69 9.74 7.70 -5.85
C GLN A 69 11.15 7.82 -6.45
N VAL A 70 12.16 7.17 -5.87
CA VAL A 70 13.54 7.18 -6.42
C VAL A 70 13.66 6.38 -7.74
N ARG A 71 12.77 5.41 -7.98
CA ARG A 71 12.67 4.66 -9.25
C ARG A 71 12.00 5.46 -10.38
N SER A 72 11.20 6.47 -10.05
CA SER A 72 10.54 7.34 -11.03
C SER A 72 11.50 8.42 -11.57
N GLU A 73 12.35 9.00 -10.73
CA GLU A 73 13.34 10.01 -11.18
C GLU A 73 14.50 9.44 -12.00
N ARG A 74 14.81 8.15 -11.88
CA ARG A 74 15.90 7.51 -12.65
C ARG A 74 15.48 7.09 -14.08
N ARG A 75 14.40 7.67 -14.60
CA ARG A 75 13.90 7.49 -15.97
C ARG A 75 13.65 8.85 -16.65
N ILE A 76 14.49 9.84 -16.33
CA ILE A 76 14.67 11.08 -17.10
C ILE A 76 16.09 11.10 -17.63
#